data_AF-A0A3M2H866-F1
#
_entry.id   AF-A0A3M2H866-F1
#
_cell.length_a   1.000
_cell.length_b   1.000
_cell.length_c   1.000
_cell.angle_alpha   90.00
_cell.angle_beta   90.00
_cell.angle_gamma   90.00
#
_symmetry.space_group_name_H-M   'P 1'
#
loop_
_entity.id
_entity.type
_entity.pdbx_description
1 polymer ?
#
loop_
_entity_poly.entity_id
_entity_poly.type
_entity_poly.pdbx_seq_one_letter_code
_entity_poly.pdbx_strand_id
1 'polypeptide(L)'
;MKKPNAKNICHLPEDTSWLFPEYEFASMDIERHKGVIIERILERGTWEQLRWLFATYGEQQVAEWVKKHGFRLLSKRSFALWKLVFNI
;
A
#
# COMPACT_ATOMS: atom_id res chain seq x y z
N MET A 1 -32.49 -0.78 -8.14
CA MET A 1 -31.96 -0.23 -6.87
C MET A 1 -30.44 -0.30 -6.89
N LYS A 2 -29.77 0.86 -6.97
CA LYS A 2 -28.31 0.92 -6.76
C LYS A 2 -28.05 0.56 -5.30
N LYS A 3 -27.28 -0.50 -5.05
CA LYS A 3 -26.83 -0.84 -3.69
C LYS A 3 -26.07 0.36 -3.12
N PRO A 4 -26.29 0.74 -1.85
CA PRO A 4 -25.49 1.79 -1.22
C PRO A 4 -24.03 1.32 -1.23
N ASN A 5 -23.19 2.05 -1.96
CA ASN A 5 -21.75 1.84 -1.98
C ASN A 5 -21.24 2.28 -0.61
N ALA A 6 -21.11 1.33 0.32
CA ALA A 6 -20.48 1.55 1.60
C ALA A 6 -19.05 2.02 1.30
N LYS A 7 -18.84 3.33 1.36
CA LYS A 7 -17.51 3.91 1.53
C LYS A 7 -17.02 3.38 2.88
N ASN A 8 -16.43 2.19 2.88
CA ASN A 8 -15.66 1.70 4.01
C ASN A 8 -14.60 2.76 4.24
N ILE A 9 -14.74 3.51 5.32
CA ILE A 9 -13.74 4.46 5.75
C ILE A 9 -12.54 3.61 6.18
N CYS A 10 -11.70 3.23 5.21
CA CYS A 10 -10.49 2.46 5.46
C CYS A 10 -9.47 3.46 5.99
N HIS A 11 -9.49 3.66 7.30
CA HIS A 11 -8.44 4.41 7.98
C HIS A 11 -7.12 3.65 7.85
N LEU A 12 -6.03 4.41 7.72
CA LEU A 12 -4.69 3.87 7.76
C LEU A 12 -4.42 3.33 9.19
N PRO A 13 -3.98 2.07 9.37
CA PRO A 13 -3.79 1.49 10.69
C PRO A 13 -2.74 2.25 11.49
N GLU A 14 -3.03 2.56 12.75
CA GLU A 14 -2.13 3.37 13.61
C GLU A 14 -0.74 2.75 13.78
N ASP A 15 -0.65 1.41 13.75
CA ASP A 15 0.60 0.68 13.81
C ASP A 15 1.49 0.85 12.57
N THR A 16 1.01 1.51 11.50
CA THR A 16 1.81 1.93 10.34
C THR A 16 2.44 3.32 10.49
N SER A 17 2.12 4.08 11.55
CA SER A 17 2.59 5.47 11.73
C SER A 17 4.11 5.63 11.65
N TRP A 18 4.87 4.66 12.17
CA TRP A 18 6.34 4.65 12.12
C TRP A 18 6.91 4.56 10.69
N LEU A 19 6.11 4.19 9.70
CA LEU A 19 6.50 4.18 8.28
C LEU A 19 6.46 5.58 7.64
N PHE A 20 5.85 6.57 8.30
CA PHE A 20 5.60 7.91 7.75
C PHE A 20 6.07 9.04 8.67
N PRO A 21 7.32 9.04 9.17
CA PRO A 21 7.80 10.09 10.08
C PRO A 21 7.80 11.50 9.46
N GLU A 22 7.81 11.60 8.13
CA GLU A 22 7.78 12.85 7.37
C GLU A 22 6.36 13.37 7.06
N TYR A 23 5.31 12.66 7.48
CA TYR A 23 3.91 13.04 7.24
C TYR A 23 3.16 13.32 8.55
N GLU A 24 2.21 14.24 8.50
CA GLU A 24 1.18 14.35 9.55
C GLU A 24 0.21 13.17 9.40
N PHE A 25 0.51 12.07 10.10
CA PHE A 25 -0.17 10.78 9.96
C PHE A 25 -1.69 10.88 10.10
N ALA A 26 -2.17 11.71 11.05
CA ALA A 26 -3.61 11.89 11.29
C ALA A 26 -4.35 12.52 10.10
N SER A 27 -3.64 13.20 9.20
CA SER A 27 -4.18 13.84 8.01
C SER A 27 -4.01 13.00 6.73
N MET A 28 -3.38 11.83 6.83
CA MET A 28 -3.12 10.99 5.66
C MET A 28 -4.40 10.36 5.13
N ASP A 29 -4.76 10.77 3.92
CA ASP A 29 -5.83 10.13 3.14
C ASP A 29 -5.29 8.94 2.32
N ILE A 30 -5.98 7.80 2.40
CA ILE A 30 -5.54 6.54 1.78
C ILE A 30 -5.59 6.55 0.24
N GLU A 31 -6.40 7.39 -0.38
CA GLU A 31 -6.47 7.47 -1.84
C GLU A 31 -5.45 8.49 -2.37
N ARG A 32 -5.39 9.67 -1.75
CA ARG A 32 -4.45 10.74 -2.10
C ARG A 32 -3.00 10.31 -1.88
N HIS A 33 -2.71 9.57 -0.81
CA HIS A 33 -1.37 9.12 -0.46
C HIS A 33 -1.11 7.65 -0.82
N LYS A 34 -1.98 7.04 -1.63
CA LYS A 34 -1.89 5.63 -2.03
C LYS A 34 -0.49 5.19 -2.46
N GLY A 35 0.19 5.99 -3.28
CA GLY A 35 1.51 5.64 -3.81
C GLY A 35 2.56 5.46 -2.71
N VAL A 36 2.65 6.42 -1.78
CA VAL A 36 3.61 6.34 -0.67
C VAL A 36 3.22 5.26 0.35
N ILE A 37 1.91 5.03 0.55
CA ILE A 37 1.43 3.95 1.42
C ILE A 37 1.84 2.58 0.87
N ILE A 38 1.60 2.33 -0.42
CA ILE A 38 2.03 1.10 -1.09
C ILE A 38 3.55 0.95 -0.99
N GLU A 39 4.32 1.98 -1.37
CA GLU A 39 5.78 1.94 -1.30
C GLU A 39 6.28 1.55 0.08
N ARG A 40 5.85 2.28 1.12
CA ARG A 40 6.37 2.12 2.48
C ARG A 40 6.01 0.76 3.07
N ILE A 41 4.79 0.27 2.86
CA ILE A 41 4.38 -1.05 3.37
C ILE A 41 5.08 -2.17 2.60
N LEU A 42 5.24 -2.07 1.28
CA LEU A 42 5.97 -3.09 0.52
C LEU A 42 7.47 -3.13 0.86
N GLU A 43 8.06 -2.01 1.25
CA GLU A 43 9.49 -1.94 1.58
C GLU A 43 9.80 -2.40 3.01
N ARG A 44 8.92 -2.09 3.98
CA ARG A 44 9.24 -2.26 5.41
C ARG A 44 8.09 -2.81 6.26
N GLY A 45 6.91 -3.00 5.69
CA GLY A 45 5.72 -3.36 6.45
C GLY A 45 5.79 -4.74 7.08
N THR A 46 5.05 -4.92 8.18
CA THR A 46 4.81 -6.25 8.78
C THR A 46 3.81 -7.04 7.96
N TRP A 47 3.64 -8.32 8.30
CA TRP A 47 2.65 -9.18 7.66
C TRP A 47 1.21 -8.65 7.82
N GLU A 48 0.88 -8.12 8.99
CA GLU A 48 -0.43 -7.54 9.29
C GLU A 48 -0.71 -6.31 8.42
N GLN A 49 0.31 -5.48 8.23
CA GLN A 49 0.23 -4.27 7.41
C GLN A 49 0.13 -4.60 5.92
N LEU A 50 0.83 -5.64 5.46
CA LEU A 50 0.67 -6.18 4.11
C LEU A 50 -0.74 -6.72 3.89
N ARG A 51 -1.29 -7.47 4.86
CA ARG A 51 -2.67 -7.97 4.80
C ARG A 51 -3.66 -6.81 4.69
N TRP A 52 -3.46 -5.73 5.45
CA TRP A 52 -4.26 -4.52 5.31
C TRP A 52 -4.10 -3.88 3.94
N LEU A 53 -2.88 -3.75 3.42
CA LEU A 53 -2.61 -3.17 2.10
C LEU A 53 -3.40 -3.91 1.00
N PHE A 54 -3.36 -5.23 1.02
CA PHE A 54 -4.08 -6.07 0.05
C PHE A 54 -5.59 -6.03 0.25
N ALA A 55 -6.09 -5.96 1.49
CA ALA A 55 -7.52 -5.81 1.74
C ALA A 55 -8.04 -4.44 1.27
N THR A 56 -7.24 -3.38 1.39
CA THR A 56 -7.64 -2.01 1.05
C THR A 56 -7.55 -1.72 -0.43
N TYR A 57 -6.42 -2.04 -1.09
CA TYR A 57 -6.22 -1.71 -2.49
C TYR A 57 -6.44 -2.88 -3.45
N GLY A 58 -6.45 -4.12 -2.94
CA GLY A 58 -6.48 -5.33 -3.76
C GLY A 58 -5.13 -5.64 -4.40
N GLU A 59 -4.82 -6.94 -4.51
CA GLU A 59 -3.56 -7.44 -5.07
C GLU A 59 -3.30 -6.90 -6.49
N GLN A 60 -4.32 -6.87 -7.36
CA GLN A 60 -4.16 -6.41 -8.74
C GLN A 60 -3.68 -4.96 -8.82
N GLN A 61 -4.22 -4.06 -7.98
CA GLN A 61 -3.81 -2.66 -8.00
C GLN A 61 -2.40 -2.46 -7.45
N VAL A 62 -2.04 -3.23 -6.41
CA VAL A 62 -0.69 -3.22 -5.84
C VAL A 62 0.32 -3.76 -6.86
N ALA A 63 0.01 -4.86 -7.54
CA ALA A 63 0.84 -5.42 -8.60
C ALA A 63 1.05 -4.44 -9.76
N GLU A 64 -0.01 -3.76 -10.22
CA GLU A 64 0.10 -2.72 -11.26
C GLU A 64 0.94 -1.52 -10.80
N TRP A 65 0.85 -1.14 -9.53
CA TRP A 65 1.74 -0.12 -8.96
C TRP A 65 3.20 -0.58 -8.98
N VAL A 66 3.48 -1.83 -8.57
CA VAL A 66 4.84 -2.39 -8.58
C VAL A 66 5.40 -2.44 -10.00
N LYS A 67 4.62 -2.86 -11.00
CA LYS A 67 5.04 -2.84 -12.42
C LYS A 67 5.45 -1.45 -12.89
N LYS A 68 4.65 -0.42 -12.55
CA LYS A 68 4.82 0.95 -13.07
C LYS A 68 5.87 1.75 -12.31
N HIS A 69 5.95 1.56 -11.00
CA HIS A 69 6.73 2.43 -10.10
C HIS A 69 7.79 1.69 -9.29
N GLY A 70 7.62 0.39 -9.07
CA GLY A 70 8.45 -0.41 -8.17
C GLY A 70 9.94 -0.41 -8.52
N PHE A 71 10.29 -0.40 -9.81
CA PHE A 71 11.69 -0.31 -10.25
C PHE A 71 12.42 0.94 -9.73
N ARG A 72 11.70 2.06 -9.56
CA ARG A 72 12.28 3.34 -9.11
C ARG A 72 12.13 3.58 -7.61
N LEU A 73 11.04 3.11 -7.03
CA LEU A 73 10.64 3.47 -5.66
C LEU A 73 10.90 2.37 -4.62
N LEU A 74 11.11 1.13 -5.03
CA LEU A 74 11.50 0.04 -4.13
C LEU A 74 12.99 -0.22 -4.22
N SER A 75 13.58 -0.77 -3.16
CA SER A 75 14.94 -1.30 -3.25
C SER A 75 15.00 -2.47 -4.25
N LYS A 76 16.17 -2.74 -4.82
CA LYS A 76 16.35 -3.86 -5.77
C LYS A 76 15.88 -5.20 -5.19
N ARG A 77 16.10 -5.41 -3.89
CA ARG A 77 15.69 -6.61 -3.16
C ARG A 77 14.17 -6.69 -3.05
N SER A 78 13.53 -5.65 -2.54
CA SER A 78 12.07 -5.59 -2.37
C SER A 78 11.37 -5.70 -3.72
N PHE A 79 11.85 -4.98 -4.75
CA PHE A 79 11.31 -5.08 -6.09
C PHE A 79 11.40 -6.51 -6.65
N ALA A 80 12.56 -7.18 -6.53
CA ALA A 80 12.72 -8.55 -7.00
C ALA A 80 11.78 -9.53 -6.27
N LEU A 81 11.61 -9.37 -4.95
CA LEU A 81 10.65 -10.15 -4.16
C LEU A 81 9.22 -9.96 -4.69
N TRP A 82 8.77 -8.71 -4.83
CA TRP A 82 7.39 -8.43 -5.23
C TRP A 82 7.09 -8.82 -6.68
N LYS A 83 8.09 -8.77 -7.57
CA LYS A 83 7.97 -9.35 -8.92
C LYS A 83 7.70 -10.85 -8.88
N LEU A 84 8.42 -11.58 -8.02
CA LEU A 84 8.21 -13.01 -7.84
C LEU A 84 6.81 -13.29 -7.27
N VAL A 85 6.41 -12.55 -6.23
CA VAL A 85 5.10 -12.73 -5.57
C VAL A 85 3.94 -12.47 -6.54
N PHE A 86 4.01 -11.43 -7.36
CA PHE A 86 2.94 -11.10 -8.32
C PHE A 86 3.09 -11.78 -9.68
N ASN A 87 4.20 -12.48 -9.93
CA ASN A 87 4.55 -13.08 -11.22
C ASN A 87 4.58 -12.04 -12.37
N ILE A 88 5.39 -10.98 -12.21
CA ILE A 88 5.48 -9.81 -13.11
C ILE A 88 6.91 -9.44 -13.49
#